data_AF-B8GEK0-F1
#
_entry.id   AF-B8GEK0-F1
#
_cell.length_a   1.000
_cell.length_b   1.000
_cell.length_c   1.000
_cell.angle_alpha   90.00
_cell.angle_beta   90.00
_cell.angle_gamma   90.00
#
_symmetry.space_group_name_H-M   'P 1'
#
loop_
_entity.id
_entity.type
_entity.pdbx_description
1 polymer ?
#
loop_
_entity_poly.entity_id
_entity_poly.type
_entity_poly.pdbx_seq_one_letter_code
_entity_poly.pdbx_strand_id
1 'polypeptide(L)'
;MWKGVWNDLGNPDFSSKSTMTWNYLNSHPKTNVVFWSWCGEFFSASSANVDMYLSLMDSFEVDYHQVVFVSMTGHLDGTGLSGNLNQWNNQIRAYCRAHDKVLFDFADIESYDPDGNEYLSRGADNGCNYDNWQHNWARAGRTNMMKGWTGVSAVQRKPDR
;
A
#
# COMPACT_ATOMS: atom_id res chain seq x y z
N MET A 1 17.36 -0.57 22.29
CA MET A 1 17.20 -1.85 21.58
C MET A 1 15.73 -1.97 21.21
N TRP A 2 15.39 -1.77 19.93
CA TRP A 2 14.03 -1.98 19.44
C TRP A 2 13.75 -3.49 19.42
N LYS A 3 12.81 -3.96 20.25
CA LYS A 3 12.25 -5.31 20.14
C LYS A 3 10.90 -5.19 19.44
N GLY A 4 10.93 -5.14 18.11
CA GLY A 4 9.71 -5.33 17.31
C GLY A 4 9.27 -6.78 17.41
N VAL A 5 7.98 -7.02 17.69
CA VAL A 5 7.38 -8.34 17.54
C VAL A 5 7.15 -8.55 16.05
N TRP A 6 8.03 -9.29 15.39
CA TRP A 6 7.86 -9.66 13.99
C TRP A 6 7.07 -10.97 13.94
N ASN A 7 5.81 -10.90 13.51
CA ASN A 7 5.08 -12.09 13.04
C ASN A 7 4.71 -11.84 11.58
N ASP A 8 5.24 -12.69 10.71
CA ASP A 8 4.68 -12.88 9.37
C ASP A 8 3.33 -13.57 9.54
N LEU A 9 2.27 -12.90 9.09
CA LEU A 9 0.90 -13.37 9.29
C LEU A 9 0.34 -14.12 8.09
N GLY A 10 1.12 -14.31 7.02
CA GLY A 10 0.69 -15.05 5.84
C GLY A 10 -0.64 -14.57 5.25
N ASN A 11 -1.18 -15.40 4.35
CA ASN A 11 -2.49 -15.32 3.66
C ASN A 11 -3.58 -14.58 4.48
N PRO A 12 -4.48 -13.76 3.89
CA PRO A 12 -5.15 -12.68 4.60
C PRO A 12 -6.10 -13.17 5.70
N ASP A 13 -5.55 -13.34 6.90
CA ASP A 13 -6.29 -13.43 8.15
C ASP A 13 -6.31 -12.03 8.78
N PHE A 14 -7.22 -11.21 8.27
CA PHE A 14 -7.42 -9.84 8.76
C PHE A 14 -7.86 -9.81 10.23
N SER A 15 -8.52 -10.87 10.72
CA SER A 15 -8.91 -11.01 12.13
C SER A 15 -7.70 -11.19 13.05
N SER A 16 -6.74 -12.03 12.65
CA SER A 16 -5.47 -12.19 13.37
C SER A 16 -4.61 -10.93 13.31
N LYS A 17 -4.49 -10.29 12.14
CA LYS A 17 -3.80 -8.99 11.98
C LYS A 17 -4.42 -7.92 12.89
N SER A 18 -5.75 -7.89 12.97
CA SER A 18 -6.47 -6.96 13.84
C SER A 18 -6.16 -7.22 15.33
N THR A 19 -6.32 -8.47 15.79
CA THR A 19 -6.08 -8.85 17.20
C THR A 19 -4.64 -8.55 17.63
N MET A 20 -3.67 -8.81 16.76
CA MET A 20 -2.26 -8.51 17.05
C MET A 20 -1.98 -7.02 17.12
N THR A 21 -2.57 -6.22 16.22
CA THR A 21 -2.45 -4.76 16.24
C THR A 21 -3.02 -4.20 17.54
N TRP A 22 -4.20 -4.65 17.95
CA TRP A 22 -4.84 -4.24 19.21
C TRP A 22 -3.96 -4.59 20.43
N ASN A 23 -3.47 -5.83 20.52
CA ASN A 23 -2.59 -6.27 21.61
C ASN A 23 -1.29 -5.44 21.68
N TYR A 24 -0.72 -5.12 20.52
CA TYR A 24 0.50 -4.33 20.44
C TYR A 24 0.26 -2.90 20.91
N LEU A 25 -0.76 -2.22 20.40
CA LEU A 25 -1.06 -0.83 20.74
C LEU A 25 -1.38 -0.66 22.24
N ASN A 26 -2.09 -1.61 22.84
CA ASN A 26 -2.39 -1.59 24.28
C ASN A 26 -1.15 -1.75 25.17
N SER A 27 -0.11 -2.42 24.68
CA SER A 27 1.15 -2.59 25.42
C SER A 27 2.22 -1.55 25.05
N HIS A 28 2.01 -0.79 23.96
CA HIS A 28 2.96 0.18 23.42
C HIS A 28 2.30 1.54 23.17
N PRO A 29 1.87 2.27 24.22
CA PRO A 29 1.12 3.52 24.09
C PRO A 29 1.92 4.69 23.47
N LYS A 30 3.22 4.51 23.22
CA LYS A 30 4.06 5.48 22.50
C LYS A 30 4.03 5.32 20.98
N THR A 31 3.40 4.24 20.48
CA THR A 31 3.20 4.05 19.04
C THR A 31 2.29 5.16 18.54
N ASN A 32 2.69 5.82 17.45
CA ASN A 32 1.94 6.95 16.87
C ASN A 32 1.65 6.77 15.38
N VAL A 33 2.18 5.72 14.75
CA VAL A 33 1.92 5.36 13.35
C VAL A 33 1.81 3.84 13.24
N VAL A 34 0.82 3.38 12.50
CA VAL A 34 0.65 1.98 12.10
C VAL A 34 0.42 1.92 10.60
N PHE A 35 1.13 1.02 9.93
CA PHE A 35 0.92 0.68 8.54
C PHE A 35 0.85 -0.84 8.42
N TRP A 36 -0.10 -1.34 7.64
CA TRP A 36 -0.15 -2.75 7.29
C TRP A 36 0.49 -2.91 5.92
N SER A 37 1.68 -3.48 5.88
CA SER A 37 2.29 -3.92 4.63
C SER A 37 1.83 -5.34 4.35
N TRP A 38 1.40 -5.59 3.12
CA TRP A 38 1.09 -6.93 2.63
C TRP A 38 1.98 -7.24 1.43
N CYS A 39 2.47 -8.48 1.37
CA CYS A 39 3.18 -9.01 0.21
C CYS A 39 2.16 -9.68 -0.73
N GLY A 40 2.57 -10.61 -1.60
CA GLY A 40 1.73 -11.30 -2.61
C GLY A 40 0.45 -12.00 -2.08
N GLU A 41 0.13 -11.91 -0.81
CA GLU A 41 -1.14 -12.36 -0.23
C GLU A 41 -2.34 -11.56 -0.77
N PHE A 42 -2.11 -10.38 -1.34
CA PHE A 42 -3.15 -9.56 -1.95
C PHE A 42 -3.49 -9.97 -3.40
N PHE A 43 -2.68 -10.82 -4.05
CA PHE A 43 -2.98 -11.33 -5.41
C PHE A 43 -4.31 -12.12 -5.48
N SER A 44 -4.73 -12.73 -4.36
CA SER A 44 -6.00 -13.48 -4.25
C SER A 44 -7.13 -12.68 -3.59
N ALA A 45 -6.92 -11.39 -3.33
CA ALA A 45 -7.91 -10.55 -2.68
C ALA A 45 -9.18 -10.39 -3.53
N SER A 46 -10.30 -10.15 -2.86
CA SER A 46 -11.56 -9.74 -3.44
C SER A 46 -11.92 -8.32 -2.99
N SER A 47 -12.90 -7.69 -3.64
CA SER A 47 -13.49 -6.42 -3.17
C SER A 47 -13.85 -6.48 -1.68
N ALA A 48 -14.39 -7.60 -1.20
CA ALA A 48 -14.80 -7.77 0.19
C ALA A 48 -13.60 -7.84 1.15
N ASN A 49 -12.46 -8.38 0.70
CA ASN A 49 -11.22 -8.36 1.48
C ASN A 49 -10.71 -6.92 1.64
N VAL A 50 -10.82 -6.10 0.59
CA VAL A 50 -10.47 -4.67 0.64
C VAL A 50 -11.39 -3.92 1.59
N ASP A 51 -12.70 -4.15 1.51
CA ASP A 51 -13.68 -3.52 2.40
C ASP A 51 -13.44 -3.89 3.87
N MET A 52 -13.13 -5.17 4.15
CA MET A 52 -12.80 -5.62 5.50
C MET A 52 -11.52 -4.97 6.02
N TYR A 53 -10.48 -4.89 5.18
CA TYR A 53 -9.25 -4.19 5.52
C TYR A 53 -9.49 -2.72 5.90
N LEU A 54 -10.20 -1.98 5.06
CA LEU A 54 -10.50 -0.57 5.29
C LEU A 54 -11.36 -0.37 6.54
N SER A 55 -12.36 -1.23 6.75
CA SER A 55 -13.21 -1.20 7.94
C SER A 55 -12.41 -1.42 9.23
N LEU A 56 -11.41 -2.30 9.21
CA LEU A 56 -10.53 -2.53 10.35
C LEU A 56 -9.65 -1.31 10.64
N MET A 57 -9.06 -0.71 9.61
CA MET A 57 -8.28 0.53 9.77
C MET A 57 -9.12 1.65 10.39
N ASP A 58 -10.37 1.78 9.94
CA ASP A 58 -11.34 2.74 10.50
C ASP A 58 -11.66 2.46 11.97
N SER A 59 -11.87 1.19 12.34
CA SER A 59 -12.11 0.82 13.74
C SER A 59 -10.94 1.21 14.65
N PHE A 60 -9.71 1.05 14.16
CA PHE A 60 -8.54 1.44 14.93
C PHE A 60 -8.35 2.95 15.04
N GLU A 61 -8.70 3.73 14.00
CA GLU A 61 -8.71 5.19 14.10
C GLU A 61 -9.69 5.71 15.17
N VAL A 62 -10.80 5.00 15.36
CA VAL A 62 -11.76 5.28 16.43
C VAL A 62 -11.21 4.88 17.80
N ASP A 63 -10.59 3.72 17.94
CA ASP A 63 -10.10 3.26 19.24
C ASP A 63 -8.80 3.96 19.67
N TYR A 64 -7.97 4.39 18.71
CA TYR A 64 -6.63 4.93 18.95
C TYR A 64 -6.42 6.29 18.28
N HIS A 65 -7.15 7.31 18.73
CA HIS A 65 -7.15 8.66 18.13
C HIS A 65 -5.78 9.37 18.02
N GLN A 66 -4.77 8.93 18.77
CA GLN A 66 -3.40 9.49 18.73
C GLN A 66 -2.47 8.75 17.75
N VAL A 67 -2.97 7.69 17.11
CA VAL A 67 -2.23 6.86 16.16
C VAL A 67 -2.70 7.17 14.75
N VAL A 68 -1.75 7.43 13.85
CA VAL A 68 -2.02 7.56 12.42
C VAL A 68 -2.03 6.18 11.79
N PHE A 69 -3.15 5.79 11.19
CA PHE A 69 -3.28 4.56 10.42
C PHE A 69 -3.08 4.88 8.93
N VAL A 70 -2.04 4.30 8.35
CA VAL A 70 -1.67 4.52 6.94
C VAL A 70 -2.20 3.36 6.11
N SER A 71 -3.14 3.66 5.23
CA SER A 71 -3.57 2.73 4.19
C SER A 71 -2.50 2.56 3.13
N MET A 72 -2.46 1.42 2.45
CA MET A 72 -1.46 1.13 1.42
C MET A 72 -2.14 0.52 0.19
N THR A 73 -1.58 0.66 -1.01
CA THR A 73 -1.97 -0.15 -2.19
C THR A 73 -1.05 -1.37 -2.34
N GLY A 74 -1.50 -2.41 -3.06
CA GLY A 74 -0.63 -3.54 -3.42
C GLY A 74 0.46 -3.15 -4.42
N HIS A 75 1.33 -4.11 -4.76
CA HIS A 75 2.31 -3.95 -5.84
C HIS A 75 1.62 -4.08 -7.22
N LEU A 76 2.36 -3.95 -8.32
CA LEU A 76 1.92 -4.30 -9.66
C LEU A 76 2.11 -5.78 -9.97
N ASP A 77 1.23 -6.38 -10.76
CA ASP A 77 1.24 -7.82 -11.09
C ASP A 77 1.40 -8.13 -12.59
N GLY A 78 1.66 -7.13 -13.41
CA GLY A 78 1.77 -7.30 -14.86
C GLY A 78 0.44 -7.50 -15.59
N THR A 79 -0.71 -7.45 -14.90
CA THR A 79 -2.04 -7.63 -15.52
C THR A 79 -2.63 -6.33 -16.07
N GLY A 80 -1.98 -5.19 -15.79
CA GLY A 80 -2.29 -3.89 -16.37
C GLY A 80 -3.57 -3.25 -15.82
N LEU A 81 -4.09 -2.26 -16.56
CA LEU A 81 -5.18 -1.38 -16.11
C LEU A 81 -6.48 -2.13 -15.74
N SER A 82 -6.78 -3.21 -16.45
CA SER A 82 -7.97 -4.04 -16.22
C SER A 82 -7.74 -5.16 -15.19
N GLY A 83 -6.53 -5.29 -14.67
CA GLY A 83 -6.14 -6.28 -13.67
C GLY A 83 -6.95 -6.19 -12.39
N ASN A 84 -7.29 -7.33 -11.79
CA ASN A 84 -8.01 -7.37 -10.51
C ASN A 84 -7.27 -6.58 -9.43
N LEU A 85 -5.94 -6.73 -9.36
CA LEU A 85 -5.12 -6.02 -8.39
C LEU A 85 -5.21 -4.50 -8.56
N ASN A 86 -5.19 -4.01 -9.80
CA ASN A 86 -5.36 -2.59 -10.07
C ASN A 86 -6.77 -2.09 -9.68
N GLN A 87 -7.81 -2.91 -9.89
CA GLN A 87 -9.17 -2.56 -9.46
C GLN A 87 -9.26 -2.42 -7.94
N TRP A 88 -8.64 -3.33 -7.18
CA TRP A 88 -8.55 -3.25 -5.72
C TRP A 88 -7.73 -2.05 -5.23
N ASN A 89 -6.61 -1.75 -5.89
CA ASN A 89 -5.85 -0.54 -5.61
C ASN A 89 -6.70 0.72 -5.83
N ASN A 90 -7.50 0.75 -6.89
CA ASN A 90 -8.42 1.85 -7.17
C ASN A 90 -9.56 1.95 -6.13
N GLN A 91 -10.04 0.83 -5.59
CA GLN A 91 -10.99 0.83 -4.48
C GLN A 91 -10.39 1.46 -3.22
N ILE A 92 -9.17 1.08 -2.84
CA ILE A 92 -8.45 1.69 -1.70
C ILE A 92 -8.23 3.18 -1.92
N ARG A 93 -7.74 3.57 -3.10
CA ARG A 93 -7.53 4.97 -3.49
C ARG A 93 -8.82 5.79 -3.41
N ALA A 94 -9.91 5.26 -3.93
CA ALA A 94 -11.21 5.92 -3.90
C ALA A 94 -11.70 6.12 -2.47
N TYR A 95 -11.58 5.09 -1.63
CA TYR A 95 -11.93 5.17 -0.22
C TYR A 95 -11.10 6.20 0.53
N CYS A 96 -9.77 6.19 0.35
CA CYS A 96 -8.89 7.13 1.04
C CYS A 96 -9.21 8.58 0.69
N ARG A 97 -9.49 8.88 -0.58
CA ARG A 97 -9.91 10.22 -1.02
C ARG A 97 -11.28 10.62 -0.48
N ALA A 98 -12.23 9.69 -0.40
CA ALA A 98 -13.59 9.98 0.07
C ALA A 98 -13.66 10.18 1.59
N HIS A 99 -12.72 9.61 2.35
CA HIS A 99 -12.74 9.57 3.80
C HIS A 99 -11.53 10.27 4.46
N ASP A 100 -10.77 11.06 3.69
CA ASP A 100 -9.57 11.78 4.13
C ASP A 100 -8.56 10.89 4.89
N LYS A 101 -8.30 9.70 4.35
CA LYS A 101 -7.34 8.74 4.92
C LYS A 101 -5.93 9.00 4.43
N VAL A 102 -4.94 8.63 5.23
CA VAL A 102 -3.54 8.65 4.81
C VAL A 102 -3.25 7.43 3.95
N LEU A 103 -2.75 7.64 2.74
CA LEU A 103 -2.47 6.56 1.77
C LEU A 103 -0.99 6.56 1.40
N PHE A 104 -0.34 5.40 1.52
CA PHE A 104 0.94 5.05 0.91
C PHE A 104 0.70 4.27 -0.40
N ASP A 105 0.80 4.95 -1.55
CA ASP A 105 0.41 4.36 -2.83
C ASP A 105 1.58 3.65 -3.52
N PHE A 106 1.84 2.41 -3.10
CA PHE A 106 2.92 1.58 -3.62
C PHE A 106 2.74 1.20 -5.10
N ALA A 107 1.52 0.91 -5.54
CA ALA A 107 1.24 0.65 -6.96
C ALA A 107 1.52 1.87 -7.84
N ASP A 108 1.21 3.08 -7.37
CA ASP A 108 1.52 4.31 -8.12
C ASP A 108 3.03 4.46 -8.27
N ILE A 109 3.78 4.32 -7.18
CA ILE A 109 5.25 4.27 -7.17
C ILE A 109 5.82 3.29 -8.21
N GLU A 110 5.30 2.06 -8.29
CA GLU A 110 5.79 1.04 -9.24
C GLU A 110 5.32 1.27 -10.68
N SER A 111 4.30 2.11 -10.87
CA SER A 111 3.73 2.45 -12.18
C SER A 111 4.56 3.49 -12.93
N TYR A 112 5.47 4.21 -12.27
CA TYR A 112 6.24 5.29 -12.90
C TYR A 112 7.74 5.17 -12.69
N ASP A 113 8.52 5.56 -13.69
CA ASP A 113 9.95 5.81 -13.48
C ASP A 113 10.20 7.16 -12.79
N PRO A 114 11.44 7.46 -12.36
CA PRO A 114 11.77 8.75 -11.75
C PRO A 114 11.57 9.98 -12.65
N ASP A 115 11.43 9.79 -13.96
CA ASP A 115 11.17 10.87 -14.92
C ASP A 115 9.66 11.06 -15.18
N GLY A 116 8.81 10.24 -14.55
CA GLY A 116 7.36 10.31 -14.63
C GLY A 116 6.75 9.57 -15.83
N ASN A 117 7.49 8.68 -16.49
CA ASN A 117 6.94 7.83 -17.53
C ASN A 117 6.09 6.72 -16.92
N GLU A 118 4.89 6.48 -17.45
CA GLU A 118 3.93 5.49 -16.95
C GLU A 118 4.15 4.11 -17.59
N TYR A 119 4.02 3.03 -16.80
CA TYR A 119 4.27 1.65 -17.22
C TYR A 119 3.19 0.64 -16.82
N LEU A 120 2.22 0.98 -15.95
CA LEU A 120 1.11 0.07 -15.62
C LEU A 120 0.28 -0.28 -16.87
N SER A 121 0.03 0.68 -17.77
CA SER A 121 -0.64 0.42 -19.05
C SER A 121 0.11 -0.56 -19.96
N ARG A 122 1.41 -0.73 -19.72
CA ARG A 122 2.32 -1.64 -20.45
C ARG A 122 2.49 -2.99 -19.74
N GLY A 123 1.65 -3.27 -18.74
CA GLY A 123 1.71 -4.48 -17.95
C GLY A 123 2.98 -4.54 -17.10
N ALA A 124 3.34 -3.42 -16.45
CA ALA A 124 4.40 -3.43 -15.45
C ALA A 124 4.08 -4.37 -14.28
N ASP A 125 5.10 -5.03 -13.74
CA ASP A 125 5.03 -5.87 -12.53
C ASP A 125 5.90 -5.34 -11.39
N ASN A 126 5.84 -6.02 -10.23
CA ASN A 126 6.62 -5.71 -9.03
C ASN A 126 8.15 -5.85 -9.20
N GLY A 127 8.61 -6.40 -10.33
CA GLY A 127 10.01 -6.44 -10.72
C GLY A 127 10.40 -5.27 -11.62
N CYS A 128 9.50 -4.30 -11.85
CA CYS A 128 9.65 -3.20 -12.80
C CYS A 128 9.71 -3.66 -14.28
N ASN A 129 9.31 -4.90 -14.57
CA ASN A 129 9.33 -5.44 -15.93
C ASN A 129 8.02 -5.13 -16.63
N TYR A 130 8.07 -4.81 -17.93
CA TYR A 130 6.89 -4.48 -18.73
C TYR A 130 7.03 -5.03 -20.16
N ASP A 131 5.96 -4.96 -20.95
CA ASP A 131 5.86 -5.55 -22.29
C ASP A 131 6.26 -7.04 -22.31
N ASN A 132 5.69 -7.81 -21.38
CA ASN A 132 5.97 -9.24 -21.19
C ASN A 132 7.47 -9.54 -20.98
N TRP A 133 8.06 -8.89 -19.97
CA TRP A 133 9.45 -9.07 -19.55
C TRP A 133 10.53 -8.68 -20.58
N GLN A 134 10.14 -8.04 -21.69
CA GLN A 134 11.09 -7.58 -22.71
C GLN A 134 11.90 -6.38 -22.24
N HIS A 135 11.36 -5.63 -21.28
CA HIS A 135 11.96 -4.40 -20.80
C HIS A 135 11.83 -4.30 -19.28
N ASN A 136 12.69 -3.47 -18.67
CA ASN A 136 12.66 -3.16 -17.26
C ASN A 136 13.07 -1.69 -17.06
N TRP A 137 12.16 -0.86 -16.53
CA TRP A 137 12.37 0.58 -16.50
C TRP A 137 13.45 0.96 -15.48
N ALA A 138 13.57 0.21 -14.39
CA ALA A 138 14.62 0.40 -13.39
C ALA A 138 16.02 0.05 -13.90
N ARG A 139 16.13 -0.72 -15.00
CA ARG A 139 17.40 -1.08 -15.66
C ARG A 139 17.71 -0.22 -16.89
N ALA A 140 16.70 0.43 -17.46
CA ALA A 140 16.81 1.13 -18.74
C ALA A 140 17.60 2.45 -18.67
N GLY A 141 17.85 3.03 -17.49
CA GLY A 141 18.55 4.30 -17.37
C GLY A 141 19.32 4.45 -16.05
N ARG A 142 20.65 4.67 -16.14
CA ARG A 142 21.46 5.17 -15.03
C ARG A 142 21.09 6.62 -14.75
N THR A 143 20.02 6.88 -14.02
CA THR A 143 19.69 8.24 -13.60
C THR A 143 18.94 8.20 -12.28
N ASN A 144 19.61 8.72 -11.23
CA ASN A 144 19.12 9.01 -9.87
C ASN A 144 17.69 8.52 -9.55
N MET A 145 17.57 7.28 -9.05
CA MET A 145 16.32 6.75 -8.44
C MET A 145 15.76 7.66 -7.32
N MET A 146 16.56 8.63 -6.85
CA MET A 146 16.25 9.54 -5.75
C MET A 146 15.74 10.93 -6.19
N LYS A 147 15.65 11.24 -7.50
CA LYS A 147 15.28 12.59 -7.98
C LYS A 147 13.79 12.81 -8.29
N GLY A 148 12.99 11.76 -8.47
CA GLY A 148 11.62 11.88 -9.02
C GLY A 148 10.46 11.74 -8.04
N TRP A 149 10.68 11.18 -6.85
CA TRP A 149 9.58 10.78 -5.95
C TRP A 149 8.92 11.92 -5.18
N THR A 150 9.26 13.17 -5.50
CA THR A 150 8.58 14.35 -4.96
C THR A 150 7.36 14.77 -5.79
N GLY A 151 7.19 14.22 -7.01
CA GLY A 151 6.07 14.53 -7.91
C GLY A 151 4.99 13.45 -8.00
N VAL A 152 5.33 12.22 -7.63
CA VAL A 152 4.40 11.10 -7.48
C VAL A 152 3.80 11.23 -6.08
N SER A 153 2.48 11.34 -5.95
CA SER A 153 1.80 11.56 -4.67
C SER A 153 1.80 10.29 -3.80
N ALA A 154 3.00 9.85 -3.40
CA ALA A 154 3.25 8.65 -2.62
C ALA A 154 2.63 8.68 -1.22
N VAL A 155 2.31 9.88 -0.70
CA VAL A 155 1.60 10.07 0.56
C VAL A 155 0.53 11.14 0.40
N GLN A 156 -0.74 10.74 0.42
CA GLN A 156 -1.84 11.70 0.57
C GLN A 156 -2.03 11.98 2.07
N ARG A 157 -1.92 13.25 2.48
CA ARG A 157 -2.11 13.66 3.88
C ARG A 157 -3.58 13.93 4.16
N LYS A 158 -4.03 13.52 5.34
CA LYS A 158 -5.26 14.04 5.97
C LYS A 158 -5.06 15.54 6.22
N PRO A 159 -6.03 16.42 5.89
CA PRO A 159 -5.96 17.83 6.27
C PRO A 159 -5.85 17.95 7.79
N ASP A 160 -5.04 18.92 8.25
CA ASP A 160 -4.87 19.20 9.68
C ASP A 160 -6.23 19.55 10.31
N ARG A 161 -6.57 18.91 11.43
CA ARG A 161 -7.77 19.24 12.22
C ARG A 161 -7.59 20.54 12.98
#